data_AF-A0A3E2TDC0-F1
#
_entry.id   AF-A0A3E2TDC0-F1
#
_cell.length_a   1.000
_cell.length_b   1.000
_cell.length_c   1.000
_cell.angle_alpha   90.00
_cell.angle_beta   90.00
_cell.angle_gamma   90.00
#
_symmetry.space_group_name_H-M   'P 1'
#
loop_
_entity.id
_entity.type
_entity.pdbx_description
1 polymer ?
#
loop_
_entity_poly.entity_id
_entity_poly.type
_entity_poly.pdbx_seq_one_letter_code
_entity_poly.pdbx_strand_id
1 'polypeptide(L)'
;MAEQTSLVAQQVRLMHWAEQIRECQNRPEGMDVSTWCEQNNITKANYYYRLKRVRQMCLDQLPEAEKPAFVELPHLKAERTATVPEVPVMCIKNRHGLSADIFSSVSPQLLRCLVEAFSHVE
;
A
#
# COMPACT_ATOMS: atom_id res chain seq x y z
N MET A 1 -18.13 44.91 -8.94
CA MET A 1 -16.66 45.16 -8.95
C MET A 1 -15.96 44.41 -7.82
N ALA A 2 -16.33 44.60 -6.55
CA ALA A 2 -15.67 43.92 -5.41
C ALA A 2 -15.73 42.38 -5.44
N GLU A 3 -16.85 41.80 -5.87
CA GLU A 3 -17.04 40.33 -5.92
C GLU A 3 -16.15 39.65 -6.97
N GLN A 4 -16.00 40.24 -8.16
CA GLN A 4 -15.16 39.69 -9.21
C GLN A 4 -13.68 39.70 -8.82
N THR A 5 -13.19 40.78 -8.19
CA THR A 5 -11.83 40.85 -7.68
C THR A 5 -11.57 39.82 -6.58
N SER A 6 -12.56 39.56 -5.72
CA SER A 6 -12.48 38.56 -4.66
C SER A 6 -12.35 37.12 -5.22
N LEU A 7 -13.16 36.79 -6.22
CA LEU A 7 -13.11 35.49 -6.90
C LEU A 7 -11.76 35.26 -7.59
N VAL A 8 -11.27 36.24 -8.34
CA VAL A 8 -9.96 36.17 -9.00
C VAL A 8 -8.84 36.03 -7.97
N ALA A 9 -8.89 36.78 -6.86
CA ALA A 9 -7.90 36.66 -5.80
C ALA A 9 -7.89 35.28 -5.14
N GLN A 10 -9.07 34.66 -4.97
CA GLN A 10 -9.17 33.28 -4.47
C GLN A 10 -8.54 32.28 -5.44
N GLN A 11 -8.79 32.42 -6.74
CA GLN A 11 -8.25 31.53 -7.76
C GLN A 11 -6.72 31.65 -7.86
N VAL A 12 -6.19 32.87 -7.83
CA VAL A 12 -4.73 33.11 -7.83
C VAL A 12 -4.07 32.47 -6.62
N ARG A 13 -4.66 32.62 -5.42
CA ARG A 13 -4.12 31.96 -4.21
C ARG A 13 -4.11 30.44 -4.34
N LEU A 14 -5.17 29.85 -4.89
CA LEU A 14 -5.24 28.40 -5.10
C LEU A 14 -4.20 27.91 -6.10
N MET A 15 -3.97 28.63 -7.20
CA MET A 15 -2.90 28.30 -8.16
C MET A 15 -1.53 28.35 -7.49
N HIS A 16 -1.26 29.38 -6.69
CA HIS A 16 -0.01 29.48 -5.95
C HIS A 16 0.17 28.33 -4.95
N TRP A 17 -0.89 27.93 -4.24
CA TRP A 17 -0.85 26.78 -3.34
C TRP A 17 -0.64 25.46 -4.08
N ALA A 18 -1.24 25.29 -5.26
CA ALA A 18 -1.06 24.10 -6.08
C ALA A 18 0.42 23.93 -6.48
N GLU A 19 1.07 25.04 -6.84
CA GLU A 19 2.50 25.05 -7.16
C GLU A 19 3.36 24.67 -5.96
N GLN A 20 3.11 25.25 -4.78
CA GLN A 20 3.83 24.87 -3.54
C GLN A 20 3.64 23.40 -3.18
N ILE A 21 2.44 22.85 -3.38
CA ILE A 21 2.18 21.43 -3.15
C ILE A 21 3.01 20.57 -4.12
N ARG A 22 3.07 20.97 -5.39
CA ARG A 22 3.87 20.30 -6.42
C ARG A 22 5.36 20.32 -6.06
N GLU A 23 5.89 21.46 -5.64
CA GLU A 23 7.28 21.59 -5.18
C GLU A 23 7.56 20.69 -3.96
N CYS A 24 6.66 20.69 -2.96
CA CYS A 24 6.81 19.82 -1.79
C CYS A 24 6.72 18.33 -2.14
N GLN A 25 5.88 17.95 -3.11
CA GLN A 25 5.79 16.56 -3.60
C GLN A 25 7.06 16.13 -4.35
N ASN A 26 7.75 17.07 -4.99
CA ASN A 26 9.02 16.85 -5.69
C ASN A 26 10.25 17.17 -4.83
N ARG A 27 10.10 17.21 -3.49
CA ARG A 27 11.23 17.42 -2.58
C ARG A 27 12.23 16.25 -2.66
N PRO A 28 13.51 16.48 -2.31
CA PRO A 28 14.53 15.43 -2.31
C PRO A 28 14.11 14.19 -1.50
N GLU A 29 14.53 13.02 -1.95
CA GLU A 29 14.29 11.76 -1.24
C GLU A 29 14.87 11.82 0.18
N GLY A 30 14.10 11.34 1.16
CA GLY A 30 14.46 11.41 2.58
C GLY A 30 14.14 12.73 3.29
N MET A 31 13.71 13.78 2.58
CA MET A 31 13.27 15.03 3.22
C MET A 31 11.84 14.90 3.79
N ASP A 32 11.63 15.28 5.06
CA ASP A 32 10.28 15.38 5.64
C ASP A 32 9.56 16.65 5.15
N VAL A 33 8.22 16.57 5.13
CA VAL A 33 7.34 17.71 4.86
C VAL A 33 7.57 18.85 5.86
N SER A 34 7.88 18.56 7.14
CA SER A 34 8.16 19.61 8.13
C SER A 34 9.36 20.46 7.74
N THR A 35 10.47 19.81 7.38
CA THR A 35 11.70 20.49 6.96
C THR A 35 11.47 21.32 5.71
N TRP A 36 10.74 20.80 4.72
CA TRP A 36 10.38 21.56 3.52
C TRP A 36 9.51 22.79 3.87
N CYS A 37 8.54 22.63 4.78
CA CYS A 37 7.69 23.73 5.23
C CYS A 37 8.48 24.85 5.92
N GLU A 38 9.43 24.50 6.78
CA GLU A 38 10.34 25.44 7.45
C GLU A 38 11.17 26.24 6.45
N GLN A 39 11.75 25.59 5.44
CA GLN A 39 12.50 26.25 4.37
C GLN A 39 11.63 27.19 3.51
N ASN A 40 10.35 26.87 3.38
CA ASN A 40 9.39 27.64 2.58
C ASN A 40 8.56 28.62 3.41
N ASN A 41 8.95 28.87 4.67
CA ASN A 41 8.30 29.82 5.57
C ASN A 41 6.79 29.58 5.75
N ILE A 42 6.39 28.31 5.82
CA ILE A 42 5.02 27.91 6.13
C ILE A 42 4.99 26.94 7.29
N THR A 43 3.89 26.92 8.04
CA THR A 43 3.68 25.90 9.06
C THR A 43 3.17 24.61 8.42
N LYS A 44 3.50 23.46 9.02
CA LYS A 44 3.00 22.14 8.60
C LYS A 44 1.45 22.11 8.56
N ALA A 45 0.80 22.76 9.52
CA ALA A 45 -0.66 22.91 9.52
C ALA A 45 -1.19 23.70 8.32
N ASN A 46 -0.51 24.79 7.94
CA ASN A 46 -0.88 25.60 6.78
C ASN A 46 -0.69 24.79 5.48
N TYR A 47 0.39 24.02 5.37
CA TYR A 47 0.61 23.10 4.25
C TYR A 47 -0.57 22.14 4.06
N TYR A 48 -0.98 21.41 5.11
CA TYR A 48 -2.09 20.45 4.99
C TYR A 48 -3.44 21.13 4.75
N TYR A 49 -3.65 22.33 5.29
CA TYR A 49 -4.82 23.15 4.95
C TYR A 49 -4.85 23.50 3.45
N ARG A 50 -3.74 24.01 2.90
CA ARG A 50 -3.60 24.32 1.47
C ARG A 50 -3.81 23.09 0.60
N LEU A 51 -3.20 21.96 0.97
CA LEU A 51 -3.36 20.67 0.28
C LEU A 51 -4.82 20.24 0.22
N LYS A 52 -5.54 20.34 1.34
CA LYS A 52 -6.98 20.04 1.39
C LYS A 52 -7.77 20.95 0.44
N ARG A 53 -7.50 22.25 0.44
CA ARG A 53 -8.20 23.23 -0.41
C ARG A 53 -7.96 23.01 -1.89
N VAL A 54 -6.72 22.70 -2.29
CA VAL A 54 -6.38 22.41 -3.68
C VAL A 54 -7.04 21.12 -4.16
N ARG A 55 -6.99 20.05 -3.35
CA ARG A 55 -7.68 18.79 -3.68
C ARG A 55 -9.19 18.98 -3.85
N GLN A 56 -9.82 19.73 -2.96
CA GLN A 56 -11.26 20.02 -3.06
C GLN A 56 -11.59 20.74 -4.37
N MET A 57 -10.80 21.75 -4.74
CA MET A 57 -11.02 22.48 -5.99
C MET A 57 -10.88 21.56 -7.23
N CYS A 58 -9.90 20.66 -7.24
CA CYS A 58 -9.78 19.68 -8.32
C CYS A 58 -11.01 18.77 -8.40
N LEU A 59 -11.56 18.34 -7.27
CA LEU A 59 -12.78 17.53 -7.23
C LEU A 59 -14.02 18.30 -7.67
N ASP A 60 -14.12 19.58 -7.31
CA ASP A 60 -15.24 20.43 -7.69
C ASP A 60 -15.24 20.75 -9.20
N GLN A 61 -14.07 20.72 -9.84
CA GLN A 61 -13.90 20.93 -11.29
C GLN A 61 -14.08 19.66 -12.13
N LEU A 62 -14.12 18.47 -11.53
CA LEU A 62 -14.37 17.24 -12.26
C LEU A 62 -15.79 17.25 -12.85
N PRO A 63 -15.95 16.93 -14.14
CA PRO A 63 -17.27 16.68 -14.73
C PRO A 63 -18.02 15.62 -13.92
N GLU A 64 -19.33 15.77 -13.74
CA GLU A 64 -20.15 14.79 -13.01
C GLU A 64 -20.01 13.36 -13.55
N ALA A 65 -19.79 13.21 -14.86
CA ALA A 65 -19.55 11.92 -15.50
C ALA A 65 -18.24 11.23 -15.09
N GLU A 66 -17.26 11.99 -14.59
CA GLU A 66 -15.94 11.50 -14.15
C GLU A 66 -15.85 11.33 -12.62
N LYS A 67 -16.87 11.76 -11.88
CA LYS A 67 -16.89 11.55 -10.42
C LYS A 67 -17.04 10.06 -10.14
N PRO A 68 -16.19 9.48 -9.28
CA PRO A 68 -16.23 8.06 -9.00
C PRO A 68 -17.57 7.69 -8.37
N ALA A 69 -18.31 6.79 -9.01
CA ALA A 69 -19.48 6.17 -8.41
C ALA A 69 -19.03 5.31 -7.21
N PHE A 70 -19.80 5.36 -6.13
CA PHE A 70 -19.59 4.44 -5.01
C PHE A 70 -19.86 3.02 -5.50
N VAL A 71 -18.85 2.17 -5.50
CA VAL A 71 -18.96 0.75 -5.84
C VAL A 71 -18.63 -0.06 -4.60
N GLU A 72 -19.57 -0.90 -4.17
CA GLU A 72 -19.31 -1.86 -3.11
C GLU A 72 -18.28 -2.87 -3.59
N LEU A 73 -17.12 -2.90 -2.94
CA LEU A 73 -16.13 -3.94 -3.19
C LEU A 73 -16.69 -5.26 -2.64
N PRO A 74 -16.58 -6.38 -3.39
CA PRO A 74 -16.96 -7.69 -2.87
C PRO A 74 -16.20 -7.93 -1.57
N HIS A 75 -16.93 -8.20 -0.48
CA HIS A 75 -16.30 -8.63 0.76
C HIS A 75 -15.61 -9.96 0.46
N LEU A 76 -14.27 -9.95 0.36
CA LEU A 76 -13.49 -11.17 0.45
C LEU A 76 -13.80 -11.73 1.83
N LYS A 77 -14.65 -12.77 1.89
CA LYS A 77 -14.69 -13.64 3.06
C LYS A 77 -13.26 -14.14 3.19
N ALA A 78 -12.51 -13.55 4.12
CA ALA A 78 -11.32 -14.17 4.62
C ALA A 78 -11.81 -15.46 5.26
N GLU A 79 -11.83 -16.54 4.48
CA GLU A 79 -11.79 -17.88 5.03
C GLU A 79 -10.47 -17.93 5.79
N ARG A 80 -10.52 -17.50 7.06
CA ARG A 80 -9.65 -18.05 8.08
C ARG A 80 -10.06 -19.52 8.16
N THR A 81 -9.56 -20.33 7.22
CA THR A 81 -9.22 -21.70 7.56
C THR A 81 -8.23 -21.54 8.69
N ALA A 82 -8.74 -21.63 9.93
CA ALA A 82 -7.93 -22.05 11.04
C ALA A 82 -7.39 -23.42 10.60
N THR A 83 -6.23 -23.42 9.95
CA THR A 83 -5.47 -24.63 9.71
C THR A 83 -5.13 -25.12 11.10
N VAL A 84 -5.92 -26.10 11.56
CA VAL A 84 -5.47 -27.03 12.59
C VAL A 84 -4.04 -27.41 12.20
N PRO A 85 -3.04 -27.27 13.09
CA PRO A 85 -1.68 -27.66 12.75
C PRO A 85 -1.73 -29.11 12.26
N GLU A 86 -1.45 -29.33 10.98
CA GLU A 86 -1.45 -30.66 10.39
C GLU A 86 -0.44 -31.49 11.17
N VAL A 87 -0.92 -32.55 11.82
CA VAL A 87 -0.05 -33.49 12.54
C VAL A 87 0.60 -34.40 11.48
N PRO A 88 1.93 -34.55 11.47
CA PRO A 88 2.57 -35.42 10.51
C PRO A 88 2.12 -36.87 10.72
N VAL A 89 1.83 -37.55 9.62
CA VAL A 89 1.37 -38.94 9.58
C VAL A 89 2.56 -39.89 9.74
N MET A 90 3.74 -39.51 9.28
CA MET A 90 4.95 -40.34 9.31
C MET A 90 6.21 -39.47 9.32
N CYS A 91 7.32 -39.98 9.86
CA CYS A 91 8.64 -39.34 9.80
C CYS A 91 9.67 -40.33 9.22
N ILE A 92 10.46 -39.87 8.24
CA ILE A 92 11.55 -40.65 7.63
C ILE A 92 12.87 -40.15 8.20
N LYS A 93 13.77 -41.05 8.63
CA LYS A 93 15.09 -40.70 9.18
C LYS A 93 16.21 -41.47 8.48
N ASN A 94 17.31 -40.80 8.15
CA ASN A 94 18.52 -41.42 7.62
C ASN A 94 19.55 -41.69 8.73
N ARG A 95 20.49 -42.61 8.50
CA ARG A 95 21.62 -42.93 9.38
C ARG A 95 22.55 -41.74 9.65
N HIS A 96 22.48 -40.70 8.82
CA HIS A 96 23.23 -39.44 8.94
C HIS A 96 22.50 -38.37 9.76
N GLY A 97 21.36 -38.69 10.38
CA GLY A 97 20.63 -37.78 11.26
C GLY A 97 19.66 -36.83 10.54
N LEU A 98 19.49 -36.93 9.23
CA LEU A 98 18.45 -36.20 8.49
C LEU A 98 17.07 -36.80 8.78
N SER A 99 16.07 -35.94 8.95
CA SER A 99 14.68 -36.34 9.16
C SER A 99 13.70 -35.49 8.34
N ALA A 100 12.64 -36.11 7.83
CA ALA A 100 11.55 -35.42 7.14
C ALA A 100 10.18 -35.91 7.64
N ASP A 101 9.33 -34.96 7.98
CA ASP A 101 7.95 -35.21 8.39
C ASP A 101 7.03 -35.24 7.17
N ILE A 102 6.16 -36.23 7.11
CA ILE A 102 5.26 -36.53 6.00
C ILE A 102 3.81 -36.31 6.46
N PHE A 103 3.11 -35.43 5.77
CA PHE A 103 1.71 -35.09 6.03
C PHE A 103 0.78 -35.85 5.08
N SER A 104 -0.50 -35.97 5.45
CA SER A 104 -1.52 -36.68 4.64
C SER A 104 -1.73 -36.07 3.25
N SER A 105 -1.33 -34.81 3.08
CA SER A 105 -1.41 -34.04 1.85
C SER A 105 -0.27 -34.35 0.86
N VAL A 106 0.72 -35.18 1.21
CA VAL A 106 1.85 -35.47 0.32
C VAL A 106 1.42 -36.24 -0.93
N SER A 107 1.94 -35.84 -2.09
CA SER A 107 1.71 -36.59 -3.33
C SER A 107 2.64 -37.82 -3.41
N PRO A 108 2.21 -38.92 -4.06
CA PRO A 108 3.05 -40.10 -4.24
C PRO A 108 4.37 -39.82 -4.96
N GLN A 109 4.38 -38.89 -5.90
CA GLN A 109 5.58 -38.48 -6.64
C GLN A 109 6.58 -37.78 -5.72
N LEU A 110 6.11 -36.84 -4.90
CA LEU A 110 6.98 -36.12 -3.96
C LEU A 110 7.55 -37.07 -2.89
N LEU A 111 6.74 -38.02 -2.42
CA LEU A 111 7.18 -39.03 -1.47
C LEU A 111 8.30 -39.92 -2.06
N ARG A 112 8.17 -40.34 -3.34
CA ARG A 112 9.21 -41.11 -4.03
C ARG A 112 10.51 -40.31 -4.18
N CYS A 113 10.43 -39.07 -4.66
CA CYS A 113 11.58 -38.19 -4.78
C CYS A 113 12.29 -37.99 -3.44
N LEU A 114 11.54 -37.86 -2.35
CA LEU A 114 12.10 -37.69 -1.02
C LEU A 114 12.83 -38.96 -0.55
N VAL A 115 12.24 -40.14 -0.75
CA VAL A 115 12.89 -41.43 -0.41
C VAL A 115 14.17 -41.64 -1.23
N GLU A 116 14.13 -41.36 -2.53
CA GLU A 116 15.31 -41.43 -3.41
C GLU A 116 16.41 -40.47 -2.94
N ALA A 117 16.07 -39.21 -2.67
CA ALA A 117 17.03 -38.24 -2.15
C ALA A 117 17.68 -38.73 -0.85
N PHE A 118 16.90 -39.28 0.08
CA PHE A 118 17.43 -39.83 1.33
C PHE A 118 18.33 -41.06 1.12
N SER A 119 18.15 -41.82 0.04
CA SER A 119 19.01 -42.97 -0.30
C SER A 119 20.38 -42.57 -0.88
N HIS A 120 20.48 -41.36 -1.46
CA HIS A 120 21.70 -40.86 -2.10
C HIS A 120 22.56 -39.96 -1.21
N VAL A 121 22.13 -39.69 0.02
CA VAL A 121 22.94 -38.96 1.00
C VAL A 121 23.88 -39.94 1.72
N GLU A 122 25.17 -39.90 1.37
CA GLU A 122 26.30 -40.51 2.10
C GLU A 122 26.78 -39.69 3.30
#